data_AF-A0A317CGQ3-F1
#
_entry.id   AF-A0A317CGQ3-F1
#
_cell.length_a   1.000
_cell.length_b   1.000
_cell.length_c   1.000
_cell.angle_alpha   90.00
_cell.angle_beta   90.00
_cell.angle_gamma   90.00
#
_symmetry.space_group_name_H-M   'P 1'
#
loop_
_entity.id
_entity.type
_entity.pdbx_description
1 polymer ?
#
loop_
_entity_poly.entity_id
_entity_poly.type
_entity_poly.pdbx_seq_one_letter_code
_entity_poly.pdbx_strand_id
1 'polypeptide(L)'
;MQIVKSPFLLLVEGKDDHIMLSSLLSHLGKNKEAFQIVPYGGKDNFKAVWKNISNQAEFEDVKGLVVFRDADESCDSALQSICDQLKRDELVPRDAVPVEAGVVNKQNPAISVGVYIMPDCSSIGALEALLLKSLSDDMQSAASGFVSGAHNHIPEAQLAKYKSSDKSKSYAYSALFENANFHDTFKKNLWDWDHPIFDQLKNFLDEFEIE
;
A
#
# COMPACT_ATOMS: atom_id res chain seq x y z
N MET A 1 -19.12 3.60 -9.74
CA MET A 1 -18.04 4.29 -10.46
C MET A 1 -17.33 5.18 -9.47
N GLN A 2 -16.00 5.08 -9.34
CA GLN A 2 -15.23 6.00 -8.48
C GLN A 2 -15.04 7.30 -9.24
N ILE A 3 -15.30 8.43 -8.60
CA ILE A 3 -15.17 9.76 -9.19
C ILE A 3 -13.90 10.41 -8.63
N VAL A 4 -13.07 11.00 -9.49
CA VAL A 4 -11.89 11.80 -9.09
C VAL A 4 -12.37 13.12 -8.48
N LYS A 5 -11.87 13.45 -7.29
CA LYS A 5 -12.34 14.59 -6.49
C LYS A 5 -11.26 15.32 -5.70
N SER A 6 -10.02 14.84 -5.77
CA SER A 6 -8.91 15.35 -4.96
C SER A 6 -7.66 15.53 -5.83
N PRO A 7 -6.80 16.52 -5.51
CA PRO A 7 -5.60 16.81 -6.28
C PRO A 7 -4.53 15.71 -6.19
N PHE A 8 -4.52 14.90 -5.12
CA PHE A 8 -3.59 13.78 -4.95
C PHE A 8 -4.35 12.45 -4.96
N LEU A 9 -4.00 11.58 -5.89
CA LEU A 9 -4.62 10.28 -6.07
C LEU A 9 -3.65 9.16 -5.69
N LEU A 10 -4.06 8.32 -4.75
CA LEU A 10 -3.32 7.13 -4.31
C LEU A 10 -4.06 5.88 -4.78
N LEU A 11 -3.55 5.21 -5.81
CA LEU A 11 -4.05 3.92 -6.27
C LEU A 11 -3.40 2.81 -5.46
N VAL A 12 -4.19 1.98 -4.78
CA VAL A 12 -3.67 0.96 -3.86
C VAL A 12 -4.23 -0.42 -4.18
N GLU A 13 -3.48 -1.48 -3.87
CA GLU A 13 -3.85 -2.83 -4.27
C GLU A 13 -5.13 -3.32 -3.60
N GLY A 14 -5.18 -3.25 -2.28
CA GLY A 14 -6.25 -3.82 -1.48
C GLY A 14 -6.97 -2.80 -0.61
N LYS A 15 -8.03 -3.30 0.04
CA LYS A 15 -8.75 -2.56 1.08
C LYS A 15 -7.88 -2.36 2.33
N ASP A 16 -6.98 -3.30 2.62
CA ASP A 16 -6.08 -3.25 3.77
C ASP A 16 -5.13 -2.05 3.64
N ASP A 17 -4.52 -1.88 2.45
CA ASP A 17 -3.67 -0.73 2.11
C ASP A 17 -4.41 0.59 2.21
N HIS A 18 -5.65 0.64 1.67
CA HIS A 18 -6.47 1.84 1.73
C HIS A 18 -6.68 2.30 3.18
N ILE A 19 -7.06 1.39 4.08
CA ILE A 19 -7.37 1.75 5.47
C ILE A 19 -6.09 2.06 6.25
N MET A 20 -5.00 1.33 5.97
CA MET A 20 -3.69 1.63 6.54
C MET A 20 -3.24 3.04 6.15
N LEU A 21 -3.18 3.36 4.85
CA LEU A 21 -2.73 4.66 4.36
C LEU A 21 -3.64 5.80 4.83
N SER A 22 -4.96 5.56 4.91
CA SER A 22 -5.88 6.55 5.50
C SER A 22 -5.54 6.86 6.96
N SER A 23 -5.14 5.84 7.72
CA SER A 23 -4.77 5.98 9.13
C SER A 23 -3.41 6.66 9.27
N LEU A 24 -2.42 6.28 8.45
CA LEU A 24 -1.11 6.91 8.41
C LEU A 24 -1.18 8.38 8.00
N LEU A 25 -1.91 8.73 6.94
CA LEU A 25 -2.10 10.13 6.54
C LEU A 25 -2.78 10.95 7.64
N SER A 26 -3.70 10.34 8.39
CA SER A 26 -4.33 10.97 9.56
C SER A 26 -3.32 11.21 10.69
N HIS A 27 -2.44 10.23 10.96
CA HIS A 27 -1.36 10.35 11.95
C HIS A 27 -0.38 11.47 11.58
N LEU A 28 -0.02 11.56 10.29
CA LEU A 28 0.83 12.61 9.74
C LEU A 28 0.15 14.00 9.69
N GLY A 29 -1.11 14.12 10.11
CA GLY A 29 -1.84 15.39 10.09
C GLY A 29 -2.16 15.92 8.68
N LYS A 30 -2.12 15.07 7.66
CA LYS A 30 -2.37 15.47 6.26
C LYS A 30 -3.83 15.87 6.06
N ASN A 31 -4.06 16.84 5.18
CA ASN A 31 -5.42 17.24 4.81
C ASN A 31 -6.14 16.08 4.09
N LYS A 32 -7.19 15.54 4.71
CA LYS A 32 -7.96 14.41 4.17
C LYS A 32 -8.69 14.72 2.87
N GLU A 33 -8.95 15.99 2.57
CA GLU A 33 -9.61 16.41 1.32
C GLU A 33 -8.63 16.46 0.14
N ALA A 34 -7.32 16.59 0.45
CA ALA A 34 -6.25 16.63 -0.53
C ALA A 34 -5.95 15.27 -1.17
N PHE A 35 -6.14 14.19 -0.39
CA PHE A 35 -5.78 12.84 -0.77
C PHE A 35 -7.03 11.99 -1.00
N GLN A 36 -7.13 11.42 -2.20
CA GLN A 36 -8.10 10.40 -2.53
C GLN A 36 -7.38 9.06 -2.67
N ILE A 37 -7.74 8.09 -1.83
CA ILE A 37 -7.23 6.73 -1.93
C ILE A 37 -8.25 5.84 -2.65
N VAL A 38 -7.80 5.12 -3.67
CA VAL A 38 -8.62 4.28 -4.53
C VAL A 38 -8.04 2.87 -4.56
N PRO A 39 -8.70 1.89 -3.93
CA PRO A 39 -8.31 0.50 -4.07
C PRO A 39 -8.69 -0.02 -5.46
N TYR A 40 -7.75 -0.68 -6.15
CA TYR A 40 -7.99 -1.29 -7.45
C TYR A 40 -8.32 -2.79 -7.39
N GLY A 41 -8.15 -3.45 -6.24
CA GLY A 41 -8.64 -4.81 -6.00
C GLY A 41 -7.78 -5.92 -6.60
N GLY A 42 -6.44 -5.80 -6.51
CA GLY A 42 -5.48 -6.77 -7.04
C GLY A 42 -4.91 -6.43 -8.43
N LYS A 43 -3.70 -6.91 -8.75
CA LYS A 43 -2.96 -6.55 -10.00
C LYS A 43 -3.79 -6.58 -11.26
N ASP A 44 -4.56 -7.65 -11.43
CA ASP A 44 -5.27 -7.92 -12.69
C ASP A 44 -6.34 -6.86 -12.97
N ASN A 45 -6.79 -6.14 -11.92
CA ASN A 45 -7.78 -5.08 -12.02
C ASN A 45 -7.17 -3.69 -12.21
N PHE A 46 -5.85 -3.51 -11.99
CA PHE A 46 -5.18 -2.20 -12.09
C PHE A 46 -5.48 -1.52 -13.43
N LYS A 47 -5.34 -2.24 -14.55
CA LYS A 47 -5.58 -1.69 -15.89
C LYS A 47 -7.01 -1.18 -16.07
N ALA A 48 -8.00 -1.92 -15.56
CA ALA A 48 -9.40 -1.55 -15.70
C ALA A 48 -9.74 -0.31 -14.85
N VAL A 49 -9.24 -0.27 -13.61
CA VAL A 49 -9.44 0.85 -12.69
C VAL A 49 -8.71 2.09 -13.18
N TRP A 50 -7.44 1.94 -13.59
CA TRP A 50 -6.65 3.02 -14.19
C TRP A 50 -7.39 3.64 -15.37
N LYS A 51 -7.85 2.84 -16.33
CA LYS A 51 -8.62 3.33 -17.48
C LYS A 51 -9.91 4.04 -17.05
N ASN A 52 -10.59 3.57 -16.00
CA ASN A 52 -11.81 4.23 -15.52
C ASN A 52 -11.52 5.61 -14.92
N ILE A 53 -10.38 5.75 -14.24
CA ILE A 53 -9.95 6.98 -13.58
C ILE A 53 -9.39 7.97 -14.59
N SER A 54 -8.46 7.54 -15.44
CA SER A 54 -7.78 8.45 -16.38
C SER A 54 -8.75 9.05 -17.39
N ASN A 55 -9.81 8.34 -17.79
CA ASN A 55 -10.83 8.88 -18.72
C ASN A 55 -11.82 9.89 -18.09
N GLN A 56 -11.67 10.26 -16.82
CA GLN A 56 -12.53 11.26 -16.18
C GLN A 56 -11.99 12.67 -16.48
N ALA A 57 -12.87 13.62 -16.76
CA ALA A 57 -12.46 14.99 -17.03
C ALA A 57 -11.74 15.61 -15.83
N GLU A 58 -12.17 15.24 -14.62
CA GLU A 58 -11.60 15.66 -13.34
C GLU A 58 -10.17 15.15 -13.13
N PHE A 59 -9.69 14.18 -13.93
CA PHE A 59 -8.31 13.73 -13.86
C PHE A 59 -7.32 14.83 -14.31
N GLU A 60 -7.75 15.78 -15.14
CA GLU A 60 -6.91 16.91 -15.56
C GLU A 60 -6.50 17.82 -14.39
N ASP A 61 -7.26 17.81 -13.29
CA ASP A 61 -6.97 18.58 -12.06
C ASP A 61 -6.05 17.83 -11.07
N VAL A 62 -5.68 16.58 -11.37
CA VAL A 62 -4.79 15.77 -10.52
C VAL A 62 -3.36 16.27 -10.62
N LYS A 63 -2.83 16.74 -9.50
CA LYS A 63 -1.46 17.24 -9.36
C LYS A 63 -0.47 16.16 -8.97
N GLY A 64 -0.94 15.09 -8.32
CA GLY A 64 -0.11 14.00 -7.89
C GLY A 64 -0.79 12.64 -8.04
N LEU A 65 -0.07 11.69 -8.63
CA LEU A 65 -0.49 10.30 -8.76
C LEU A 65 0.52 9.40 -8.06
N VAL A 66 0.02 8.57 -7.16
CA VAL A 66 0.80 7.55 -6.47
C VAL A 66 0.19 6.19 -6.77
N VAL A 67 1.02 5.21 -7.11
CA VAL A 67 0.59 3.82 -7.23
C VAL A 67 1.33 2.96 -6.21
N PHE A 68 0.56 2.30 -5.33
CA PHE A 68 1.03 1.29 -4.40
C PHE A 68 0.78 -0.11 -4.96
N ARG A 69 1.78 -0.98 -4.80
CA ARG A 69 1.79 -2.33 -5.37
C ARG A 69 2.57 -3.29 -4.47
N ASP A 70 2.05 -4.49 -4.24
CA ASP A 70 2.78 -5.54 -3.55
C ASP A 70 3.88 -6.14 -4.45
N ALA A 71 5.01 -6.49 -3.85
CA ALA A 71 6.07 -7.26 -4.49
C ALA A 71 5.90 -8.75 -4.20
N ASP A 72 4.98 -9.43 -4.89
CA ASP A 72 4.74 -10.87 -4.71
C ASP A 72 6.00 -11.72 -4.99
N GLU A 73 6.67 -11.43 -6.11
CA GLU A 73 7.78 -12.23 -6.63
C GLU A 73 9.03 -11.39 -6.92
N SER A 74 8.85 -10.11 -7.26
CA SER A 74 9.94 -9.20 -7.63
C SER A 74 9.47 -7.75 -7.53
N CYS A 75 10.29 -6.90 -6.90
CA CYS A 75 10.07 -5.46 -6.86
C CYS A 75 10.17 -4.85 -8.27
N ASP A 76 11.23 -5.20 -9.01
CA ASP A 76 11.50 -4.66 -10.35
C ASP A 76 10.39 -5.00 -11.34
N SER A 77 9.89 -6.24 -11.30
CA SER A 77 8.80 -6.66 -12.18
C SER A 77 7.48 -5.96 -11.84
N ALA A 78 7.22 -5.73 -10.55
CA ALA A 78 6.05 -4.97 -10.09
C ALA A 78 6.12 -3.51 -10.55
N LEU A 79 7.26 -2.84 -10.36
CA LEU A 79 7.52 -1.48 -10.83
C LEU A 79 7.36 -1.38 -12.36
N GLN A 80 8.04 -2.26 -13.11
CA GLN A 80 8.00 -2.25 -14.57
C GLN A 80 6.57 -2.41 -15.08
N SER A 81 5.78 -3.31 -14.49
CA SER A 81 4.38 -3.52 -14.87
C SER A 81 3.53 -2.27 -14.73
N ILE A 82 3.67 -1.55 -13.61
CA ILE A 82 2.95 -0.29 -13.37
C ILE A 82 3.44 0.81 -14.33
N CYS A 83 4.74 1.00 -14.46
CA CYS A 83 5.31 2.03 -15.33
C CYS A 83 4.93 1.82 -16.80
N ASP A 84 4.94 0.57 -17.28
CA ASP A 84 4.53 0.24 -18.65
C ASP A 84 3.04 0.55 -18.89
N GLN A 85 2.19 0.34 -17.89
CA GLN A 85 0.77 0.65 -17.99
C GLN A 85 0.51 2.16 -17.97
N LEU A 86 1.24 2.92 -17.14
CA LEU A 86 1.14 4.39 -17.10
C LEU A 86 1.66 5.02 -18.41
N LYS A 87 2.79 4.57 -18.96
CA LYS A 87 3.39 5.10 -20.20
C LYS A 87 2.55 4.87 -21.46
N ARG A 88 1.57 3.96 -21.40
CA ARG A 88 0.61 3.70 -22.49
C ARG A 88 -0.58 4.65 -22.47
N ASP A 89 -0.80 5.35 -21.36
CA ASP A 89 -1.84 6.37 -21.25
C ASP A 89 -1.29 7.71 -21.76
N GLU A 90 -2.07 8.43 -22.56
CA GLU A 90 -1.65 9.73 -23.11
C GLU A 90 -1.80 10.85 -22.08
N LEU A 91 -2.59 10.64 -21.02
CA LEU A 91 -2.86 11.62 -19.97
C LEU A 91 -1.78 11.66 -18.89
N VAL A 92 -0.93 10.65 -18.82
CA VAL A 92 0.28 10.67 -17.99
C VAL A 92 1.48 10.87 -18.90
N PRO A 93 2.11 12.05 -18.90
CA PRO A 93 3.31 12.29 -19.70
C PRO A 93 4.37 11.22 -19.40
N ARG A 94 4.96 10.65 -20.45
CA ARG A 94 5.92 9.53 -20.30
C ARG A 94 7.14 9.90 -19.46
N ASP A 95 7.53 11.18 -19.50
CA ASP A 95 8.61 11.77 -18.73
C ASP A 95 8.23 12.03 -17.27
N ALA A 96 6.93 11.99 -16.91
CA ALA A 96 6.46 12.03 -15.54
C ALA A 96 6.51 10.65 -14.86
N VAL A 97 6.51 9.54 -15.61
CA VAL A 97 6.53 8.19 -15.02
C VAL A 97 7.91 7.91 -14.39
N PRO A 98 8.00 7.49 -13.11
CA PRO A 98 9.28 7.24 -12.47
C PRO A 98 9.99 6.01 -13.05
N VAL A 99 11.32 5.99 -12.90
CA VAL A 99 12.19 4.86 -13.29
C VAL A 99 12.55 3.96 -12.11
N GLU A 100 12.41 4.47 -10.89
CA GLU A 100 12.75 3.80 -9.63
C GLU A 100 11.55 3.78 -8.69
N ALA A 101 11.40 2.70 -7.94
CA ALA A 101 10.38 2.60 -6.89
C ALA A 101 10.76 3.48 -5.70
N GLY A 102 9.76 4.07 -5.04
CA GLY A 102 9.95 4.92 -3.88
C GLY A 102 10.50 6.31 -4.21
N VAL A 103 10.52 6.70 -5.49
CA VAL A 103 10.91 8.03 -5.95
C VAL A 103 9.71 8.72 -6.60
N VAL A 104 9.52 10.00 -6.27
CA VAL A 104 8.53 10.85 -6.93
C VAL A 104 9.20 11.61 -8.07
N ASN A 105 8.70 11.41 -9.29
CA ASN A 105 9.13 12.19 -10.43
C ASN A 105 8.31 13.48 -10.51
N LYS A 106 8.99 14.61 -10.31
CA LYS A 106 8.44 15.98 -10.31
C LYS A 106 8.89 16.80 -11.52
N GLN A 107 9.48 16.16 -12.54
CA GLN A 107 10.03 16.87 -13.70
C GLN A 107 8.94 17.48 -14.58
N ASN A 108 7.74 16.90 -14.58
CA ASN A 108 6.62 17.42 -15.32
C ASN A 108 5.81 18.42 -14.46
N PRO A 109 5.60 19.66 -14.92
CA PRO A 109 4.90 20.68 -14.15
C PRO A 109 3.39 20.42 -14.00
N ALA A 110 2.81 19.54 -14.82
CA ALA A 110 1.38 19.24 -14.78
C ALA A 110 1.04 18.21 -13.69
N ILE A 111 1.89 17.19 -13.50
CA ILE A 111 1.63 16.10 -12.58
C ILE A 111 2.93 15.49 -12.03
N SER A 112 2.97 15.28 -10.71
CA SER A 112 4.00 14.48 -10.04
C SER A 112 3.56 13.02 -9.96
N VAL A 113 4.42 12.07 -10.33
CA VAL A 113 4.07 10.64 -10.30
C VAL A 113 5.08 9.85 -9.47
N GLY A 114 4.57 9.03 -8.55
CA GLY A 114 5.36 8.11 -7.74
C GLY A 114 4.80 6.69 -7.81
N VAL A 115 5.70 5.70 -7.73
CA VAL A 115 5.32 4.30 -7.57
C VAL A 115 6.00 3.77 -6.32
N TYR A 116 5.23 3.29 -5.36
CA TYR A 116 5.74 2.69 -4.13
C TYR A 116 5.47 1.19 -4.17
N ILE A 117 6.53 0.40 -4.16
CA ILE A 117 6.43 -1.05 -4.11
C ILE A 117 6.57 -1.49 -2.65
N MET A 118 5.56 -2.15 -2.11
CA MET A 118 5.59 -2.64 -0.73
C MET A 118 6.63 -3.77 -0.56
N PRO A 119 7.23 -3.91 0.63
CA PRO A 119 7.06 -3.05 1.81
C PRO A 119 7.96 -1.80 1.80
N ASP A 120 9.08 -1.84 1.10
CA ASP A 120 10.21 -0.90 1.25
C ASP A 120 10.90 -0.55 -0.10
N CYS A 121 10.20 -0.76 -1.22
CA CYS A 121 10.68 -0.54 -2.58
C CYS A 121 11.90 -1.38 -2.99
N SER A 122 12.27 -2.40 -2.21
CA SER A 122 13.44 -3.25 -2.48
C SER A 122 13.21 -4.73 -2.20
N SER A 123 12.44 -5.04 -1.16
CA SER A 123 12.16 -6.40 -0.70
C SER A 123 10.91 -6.96 -1.36
N ILE A 124 10.85 -8.28 -1.46
CA ILE A 124 9.60 -9.01 -1.69
C ILE A 124 8.71 -8.87 -0.45
N GLY A 125 7.41 -8.67 -0.67
CA GLY A 125 6.42 -8.62 0.40
C GLY A 125 5.26 -7.69 0.09
N ALA A 126 4.49 -7.45 1.14
CA ALA A 126 3.28 -6.63 1.12
C ALA A 126 3.23 -5.79 2.40
N LEU A 127 2.10 -5.10 2.60
CA LEU A 127 1.81 -4.37 3.83
C LEU A 127 2.14 -5.16 5.11
N GLU A 128 1.76 -6.44 5.19
CA GLU A 128 1.92 -7.19 6.44
C GLU A 128 3.39 -7.43 6.81
N ALA A 129 4.31 -7.47 5.84
CA ALA A 129 5.73 -7.55 6.12
C ALA A 129 6.25 -6.26 6.79
N LEU A 130 5.77 -5.10 6.32
CA LEU A 130 6.10 -3.80 6.92
C LEU A 130 5.58 -3.70 8.36
N LEU A 131 4.33 -4.13 8.58
CA LEU A 131 3.70 -4.12 9.90
C LEU A 131 4.43 -5.04 10.89
N LEU A 132 4.79 -6.27 10.50
CA LEU A 132 5.55 -7.17 11.38
C LEU A 132 6.91 -6.59 11.76
N LYS A 133 7.63 -5.97 10.82
CA LYS A 133 8.91 -5.31 11.07
C LYS A 133 8.80 -4.10 12.02
N SER A 134 7.60 -3.57 12.26
CA SER A 134 7.37 -2.51 13.27
C SER A 134 7.23 -3.05 14.70
N LEU A 135 7.07 -4.36 14.88
CA LEU A 135 6.94 -4.98 16.19
C LEU A 135 8.32 -5.32 16.76
N SER A 136 8.41 -5.45 18.09
CA SER A 136 9.62 -5.97 18.74
C SER A 136 9.95 -7.40 18.30
N ASP A 137 11.23 -7.78 18.36
CA ASP A 137 11.67 -9.14 18.00
C ASP A 137 10.95 -10.24 18.79
N ASP A 138 10.70 -10.00 20.09
CA ASP A 138 9.94 -10.91 20.94
C ASP A 138 8.50 -11.09 20.44
N MET A 139 7.83 -10.01 20.03
CA MET A 139 6.46 -10.06 19.53
C MET A 139 6.41 -10.72 18.15
N GLN A 140 7.36 -10.41 17.26
CA GLN A 140 7.49 -11.07 15.96
C GLN A 140 7.68 -12.59 16.14
N SER A 141 8.52 -12.99 17.10
CA SER A 141 8.79 -14.39 17.45
C SER A 141 7.55 -15.06 18.04
N ALA A 142 6.81 -14.39 18.92
CA ALA A 142 5.58 -14.92 19.51
C ALA A 142 4.49 -15.14 18.45
N ALA A 143 4.24 -14.16 17.58
CA ALA A 143 3.27 -14.27 16.49
C ALA A 143 3.65 -15.39 15.51
N SER A 144 4.93 -15.46 15.12
CA SER A 144 5.44 -16.52 14.25
C SER A 144 5.36 -17.90 14.89
N GLY A 145 5.69 -18.01 16.18
CA GLY A 145 5.61 -19.23 16.96
C GLY A 145 4.18 -19.74 17.12
N PHE A 146 3.22 -18.83 17.36
CA PHE A 146 1.81 -19.18 17.41
C PHE A 146 1.31 -19.76 16.07
N VAL A 147 1.56 -19.07 14.95
CA VAL A 147 1.13 -19.52 13.62
C VAL A 147 1.76 -20.87 13.28
N SER A 148 3.09 -20.98 13.45
CA SER A 148 3.82 -22.21 13.13
C SER A 148 3.42 -23.37 14.03
N GLY A 149 3.21 -23.12 15.33
CA GLY A 149 2.79 -24.14 16.29
C GLY A 149 1.38 -24.66 16.03
N ALA A 150 0.47 -23.78 15.57
CA ALA A 150 -0.90 -24.16 15.23
C ALA A 150 -0.97 -25.23 14.12
N HIS A 151 0.02 -25.28 13.22
CA HIS A 151 0.10 -26.28 12.15
C HIS A 151 -0.07 -27.73 12.67
N ASN A 152 0.53 -28.05 13.81
CA ASN A 152 0.48 -29.39 14.40
C ASN A 152 -0.88 -29.75 15.03
N HIS A 153 -1.79 -28.78 15.15
CA HIS A 153 -3.10 -28.93 15.76
C HIS A 153 -4.25 -28.76 14.77
N ILE A 154 -3.96 -28.42 13.51
CA ILE A 154 -4.95 -28.28 12.45
C ILE A 154 -5.31 -29.67 11.90
N PRO A 155 -6.60 -30.04 11.82
CA PRO A 155 -7.02 -31.30 11.20
C PRO A 155 -6.55 -31.39 9.75
N GLU A 156 -6.19 -32.59 9.29
CA GLU A 156 -5.66 -32.82 7.94
C GLU A 156 -6.57 -32.23 6.84
N ALA A 157 -7.89 -32.37 6.98
CA ALA A 157 -8.88 -31.82 6.06
C ALA A 157 -8.83 -30.27 5.92
N GLN A 158 -8.19 -29.57 6.85
CA GLN A 158 -8.05 -28.11 6.86
C GLN A 158 -6.63 -27.64 6.50
N LEU A 159 -5.63 -28.52 6.43
CA LEU A 159 -4.23 -28.16 6.15
C LEU A 159 -4.06 -27.44 4.81
N ALA A 160 -4.86 -27.78 3.79
CA ALA A 160 -4.81 -27.10 2.49
C ALA A 160 -5.17 -25.59 2.57
N LYS A 161 -5.90 -25.18 3.61
CA LYS A 161 -6.29 -23.79 3.86
C LYS A 161 -5.33 -23.06 4.81
N TYR A 162 -4.50 -23.79 5.54
CA TYR A 162 -3.51 -23.20 6.42
C TYR A 162 -2.46 -22.41 5.62
N LYS A 163 -2.09 -21.24 6.12
CA LYS A 163 -1.06 -20.39 5.55
C LYS A 163 -0.15 -19.92 6.66
N SER A 164 1.16 -20.12 6.51
CA SER A 164 2.18 -19.56 7.38
C SER A 164 2.74 -18.26 6.78
N SER A 165 1.85 -17.35 6.39
CA SER A 165 2.19 -16.09 5.73
C SER A 165 2.35 -14.93 6.71
N ASP A 166 2.96 -13.84 6.27
CA ASP A 166 3.04 -12.61 7.06
C ASP A 166 1.65 -12.05 7.39
N LYS A 167 0.69 -12.20 6.46
CA LYS A 167 -0.73 -11.92 6.74
C LYS A 167 -1.25 -12.69 7.94
N SER A 168 -0.94 -13.98 8.04
CA SER A 168 -1.39 -14.82 9.16
C SER A 168 -0.75 -14.40 10.49
N LYS A 169 0.54 -14.03 10.47
CA LYS A 169 1.27 -13.54 11.66
C LYS A 169 0.75 -12.17 12.12
N SER A 170 0.50 -11.24 11.21
CA SER A 170 -0.10 -9.93 11.52
C SER A 170 -1.51 -10.08 12.09
N TYR A 171 -2.28 -11.05 11.58
CA TYR A 171 -3.59 -11.38 12.13
C TYR A 171 -3.49 -11.98 13.53
N ALA A 172 -2.50 -12.83 13.81
CA ALA A 172 -2.26 -13.36 15.14
C ALA A 172 -1.96 -12.25 16.16
N TYR A 173 -1.11 -11.27 15.81
CA TYR A 173 -0.90 -10.08 16.64
C TYR A 173 -2.20 -9.28 16.83
N SER A 174 -2.97 -9.07 15.76
CA SER A 174 -4.24 -8.32 15.83
C SER A 174 -5.28 -8.95 16.77
N ALA A 175 -5.25 -10.28 16.93
CA ALA A 175 -6.19 -11.01 17.76
C ALA A 175 -6.00 -10.73 19.26
N LEU A 176 -4.85 -10.17 19.67
CA LEU A 176 -4.56 -9.84 21.07
C LEU A 176 -5.41 -8.67 21.61
N PHE A 177 -6.08 -7.89 20.75
CA PHE A 177 -6.70 -6.62 21.11
C PHE A 177 -8.22 -6.56 20.86
N GLU A 178 -8.88 -7.72 20.77
CA GLU A 178 -10.35 -7.84 20.62
C GLU A 178 -10.90 -6.89 19.53
N ASN A 179 -10.41 -7.08 18.31
CA ASN A 179 -10.81 -6.31 17.13
C ASN A 179 -11.93 -7.02 16.37
N ALA A 180 -12.89 -6.29 15.79
CA ALA A 180 -13.93 -6.93 14.99
C ALA A 180 -13.36 -7.46 13.66
N ASN A 181 -12.32 -6.80 13.14
CA ASN A 181 -11.56 -7.22 11.97
C ASN A 181 -10.15 -6.60 11.96
N PHE A 182 -9.29 -7.04 11.04
CA PHE A 182 -7.91 -6.55 10.90
C PHE A 182 -7.84 -5.03 10.67
N HIS A 183 -8.80 -4.43 9.94
CA HIS A 183 -8.79 -3.00 9.65
C HIS A 183 -8.99 -2.12 10.88
N ASP A 184 -9.63 -2.65 11.94
CA ASP A 184 -9.82 -1.92 13.17
C ASP A 184 -8.50 -1.67 13.90
N THR A 185 -7.47 -2.47 13.63
CA THR A 185 -6.13 -2.29 14.23
C THR A 185 -5.52 -0.94 13.89
N PHE A 186 -5.70 -0.48 12.65
CA PHE A 186 -5.21 0.81 12.19
C PHE A 186 -5.95 1.98 12.86
N LYS A 187 -7.27 1.84 13.05
CA LYS A 187 -8.11 2.87 13.67
C LYS A 187 -7.91 2.98 15.18
N LYS A 188 -7.54 1.88 15.83
CA LYS A 188 -7.24 1.83 17.27
C LYS A 188 -5.79 2.20 17.59
N ASN A 189 -5.00 2.63 16.61
CA ASN A 189 -3.58 2.98 16.76
C ASN A 189 -2.77 1.85 17.42
N LEU A 190 -2.99 0.60 17.00
CA LEU A 190 -2.25 -0.57 17.51
C LEU A 190 -0.87 -0.75 16.86
N TRP A 191 -0.56 0.09 15.87
CA TRP A 191 0.71 0.13 15.16
C TRP A 191 1.41 1.45 15.48
N ASP A 192 2.69 1.37 15.81
CA ASP A 192 3.52 2.52 16.11
C ASP A 192 3.95 3.21 14.81
N TRP A 193 3.17 4.20 14.37
CA TRP A 193 3.46 4.97 13.15
C TRP A 193 4.76 5.81 13.25
N ASP A 194 5.25 6.05 14.47
CA ASP A 194 6.51 6.75 14.71
C ASP A 194 7.72 5.81 14.65
N HIS A 195 7.49 4.50 14.52
CA HIS A 195 8.56 3.53 14.33
C HIS A 195 9.36 3.82 13.04
N PRO A 196 10.72 3.80 13.08
CA PRO A 196 11.56 4.17 11.94
C PRO A 196 11.33 3.35 10.66
N ILE A 197 10.75 2.15 10.79
CA ILE A 197 10.44 1.31 9.62
C ILE A 197 9.47 2.00 8.64
N PHE A 198 8.64 2.93 9.13
CA PHE A 198 7.73 3.69 8.29
C PHE A 198 8.37 4.92 7.66
N ASP A 199 9.62 5.29 8.01
CA ASP A 199 10.23 6.56 7.59
C ASP A 199 10.32 6.68 6.07
N GLN A 200 10.68 5.60 5.37
CA GLN A 200 10.72 5.60 3.91
C GLN A 200 9.34 5.89 3.30
N LEU A 201 8.28 5.25 3.82
CA LEU A 201 6.91 5.47 3.38
C LEU A 201 6.42 6.88 3.72
N LYS A 202 6.72 7.39 4.92
CA LYS A 202 6.36 8.74 5.37
C LYS A 202 7.05 9.78 4.48
N ASN A 203 8.37 9.69 4.31
CA ASN A 203 9.15 10.60 3.46
C ASN A 203 8.63 10.59 2.01
N PHE A 204 8.29 9.42 1.48
CA PHE A 204 7.72 9.31 0.13
C PHE A 204 6.35 9.98 0.01
N LEU A 205 5.49 9.88 1.03
CA LEU A 205 4.19 10.57 1.05
C LEU A 205 4.33 12.09 1.24
N ASP A 206 5.34 12.53 1.99
CA ASP A 206 5.65 13.95 2.22
C ASP A 206 6.05 14.68 0.93
N GLU A 207 6.53 13.95 -0.07
CA GLU A 207 6.82 14.52 -1.37
C GLU A 207 5.60 15.05 -2.13
N PHE A 208 4.37 14.70 -1.70
CA PHE A 208 3.09 15.09 -2.30
C PHE A 208 2.31 16.12 -1.47
N GLU A 209 2.99 16.92 -0.65
CA GLU A 209 2.33 17.96 0.14
C GLU A 209 1.78 19.13 -0.68
N ILE A 210 0.70 19.73 -0.17
CA ILE A 210 0.14 21.00 -0.65
C ILE A 210 0.95 22.13 -0.03
N GLU A 211 1.56 23.00 -0.85
CA GLU A 211 2.02 24.33 -0.41
C GLU A 211 0.86 25.21 0.09
#